data_AF-A0A7C4JMJ8-F1
#
_entry.id   AF-A0A7C4JMJ8-F1
#
_cell.length_a   1.000
_cell.length_b   1.000
_cell.length_c   1.000
_cell.angle_alpha   90.00
_cell.angle_beta   90.00
_cell.angle_gamma   90.00
#
_symmetry.space_group_name_H-M   'P 1'
#
loop_
_entity.id
_entity.type
_entity.pdbx_description
1 polymer ?
#
loop_
_entity_poly.entity_id
_entity_poly.type
_entity_poly.pdbx_seq_one_letter_code
_entity_poly.pdbx_strand_id
1 'polypeptide(L)'
;MNRRMLLAYILAPAFSAIGLALIGYGGRGRISRVFEKVPLPPPRYDGNVSIEYALKVRRSIREYEDKPLKLEHVSQLAWAGQGITDKRYGFRTAPSAGATYPLEIYIVVKKNGVEGLSEGIYHYLPREHMLELVKKGDYSRELMDACLDQEWVGEAAINIVVTAIYERTTYRYGDRGRIRYVHME
;
A
#
# COMPACT_ATOMS: atom_id res chain seq x y z
N MET A 1 71.80 -14.87 -12.25
CA MET A 1 73.11 -14.20 -12.13
C MET A 1 72.87 -12.70 -12.22
N ASN A 2 73.01 -11.96 -11.10
CA ASN A 2 73.46 -10.56 -10.94
C ASN A 2 72.81 -9.48 -11.85
N ARG A 3 72.20 -8.39 -11.38
CA ARG A 3 72.67 -7.31 -10.49
C ARG A 3 71.47 -6.36 -10.26
N ARG A 4 71.13 -5.98 -9.03
CA ARG A 4 71.68 -4.82 -8.28
C ARG A 4 71.61 -3.48 -9.03
N MET A 5 70.67 -2.63 -8.59
CA MET A 5 70.83 -1.21 -8.27
C MET A 5 69.73 -0.90 -7.22
N LEU A 6 69.96 -0.98 -5.90
CA LEU A 6 70.60 0.02 -5.00
C LEU A 6 70.09 1.46 -5.28
N LEU A 7 69.17 1.96 -4.45
CA LEU A 7 69.38 2.81 -3.23
C LEU A 7 69.52 4.29 -3.62
N ALA A 8 68.94 5.32 -2.98
CA ALA A 8 68.19 5.56 -1.75
C ALA A 8 67.41 6.89 -1.98
N TYR A 9 66.37 7.27 -1.25
CA TYR A 9 66.40 8.04 0.00
C TYR A 9 64.96 8.02 0.56
N ILE A 10 64.67 7.37 1.70
CA ILE A 10 64.69 7.92 3.07
C ILE A 10 63.69 9.07 3.28
N LEU A 11 62.58 8.76 3.95
CA LEU A 11 62.14 9.41 5.20
C LEU A 11 61.00 8.58 5.84
N ALA A 12 61.31 7.97 6.99
CA ALA A 12 60.36 7.44 7.96
C ALA A 12 60.28 8.44 9.15
N PRO A 13 59.52 8.24 10.26
CA PRO A 13 58.50 7.22 10.57
C PRO A 13 57.24 7.76 11.34
N ALA A 14 56.31 6.83 11.65
CA ALA A 14 55.50 6.70 12.88
C ALA A 14 54.50 7.83 13.28
N PHE A 15 53.22 7.56 13.52
CA PHE A 15 52.60 7.01 14.75
C PHE A 15 51.07 7.03 14.48
N SER A 16 50.16 6.14 14.89
CA SER A 16 50.10 5.20 16.01
C SER A 16 49.05 4.13 15.72
N ALA A 17 49.34 2.91 16.17
CA ALA A 17 48.36 1.86 16.37
C ALA A 17 47.39 2.24 17.51
N ILE A 18 46.09 2.24 17.23
CA ILE A 18 45.06 1.73 18.15
C ILE A 18 44.07 0.96 17.28
N GLY A 19 44.30 -0.35 17.20
CA GLY A 19 43.32 -1.31 16.71
C GLY A 19 42.32 -1.69 17.79
N LEU A 20 41.18 -2.20 17.32
CA LEU A 20 40.29 -3.16 18.01
C LEU A 20 39.86 -2.85 19.44
N ALA A 21 38.75 -2.12 19.56
CA ALA A 21 37.65 -2.37 20.50
C ALA A 21 36.51 -1.45 20.05
N LEU A 22 35.43 -1.92 19.42
CA LEU A 22 34.32 -2.58 20.08
C LEU A 22 33.43 -3.26 19.02
N ILE A 23 33.47 -4.58 18.99
CA ILE A 23 32.31 -5.38 18.64
C ILE A 23 31.29 -5.17 19.76
N GLY A 24 30.09 -4.70 19.41
CA GLY A 24 28.92 -4.72 20.29
C GLY A 24 28.46 -3.36 20.77
N TYR A 25 27.50 -2.76 20.05
CA TYR A 25 26.15 -2.53 20.56
C TYR A 25 25.24 -2.28 19.37
N GLY A 26 24.44 -3.30 19.04
CA GLY A 26 23.43 -3.23 18.00
C GLY A 26 22.32 -2.28 18.40
N GLY A 27 22.47 -1.01 18.02
CA GLY A 27 21.32 -0.15 17.79
C GLY A 27 20.74 -0.49 16.43
N ARG A 28 19.76 -1.40 16.37
CA ARG A 28 18.79 -1.40 15.26
C ARG A 28 18.07 -0.05 15.33
N GLY A 29 18.66 0.97 14.72
CA GLY A 29 17.93 2.16 14.34
C GLY A 29 16.78 1.68 13.47
N ARG A 30 15.57 1.63 14.05
CA ARG A 30 14.34 1.62 13.27
C ARG A 30 14.40 2.92 12.49
N ILE A 31 14.88 2.85 11.25
CA ILE A 31 14.57 3.88 10.27
C ILE A 31 13.06 3.80 10.15
N SER A 32 12.35 4.63 10.91
CA SER A 32 10.94 4.88 10.68
C SER A 32 10.89 5.49 9.30
N ARG A 33 10.59 4.66 8.29
CA ARG A 33 10.16 5.18 6.99
C ARG A 33 8.97 6.07 7.30
N VAL A 34 9.17 7.38 7.19
CA VAL A 34 8.07 8.33 7.23
C VAL A 34 7.36 8.13 5.91
N PHE A 35 6.36 7.26 5.91
CA PHE A 35 5.50 7.08 4.76
C PHE A 35 4.65 8.35 4.64
N GLU A 36 4.63 8.94 3.46
CA GLU A 36 3.82 10.11 3.17
C GLU A 36 2.34 9.73 3.36
N LYS A 37 1.63 10.47 4.23
CA LYS A 37 0.21 10.24 4.49
C LYS A 37 -0.61 11.36 3.88
N VAL A 38 -1.61 10.97 3.10
CA VAL A 38 -2.55 11.87 2.44
C VAL A 38 -3.91 11.73 3.12
N PRO A 39 -4.45 12.79 3.76
CA PRO A 39 -5.79 12.76 4.33
C PRO A 39 -6.84 12.67 3.22
N LEU A 40 -7.86 11.84 3.42
CA LEU A 40 -8.98 11.76 2.50
C LEU A 40 -10.09 12.74 2.92
N PRO A 41 -10.78 13.39 1.95
CA PRO A 41 -12.01 14.14 2.25
C PRO A 41 -13.03 13.25 2.96
N PRO A 42 -13.84 13.79 3.89
CA PRO A 42 -14.84 12.99 4.59
C PRO A 42 -15.82 12.34 3.60
N PRO A 43 -16.20 11.07 3.81
CA PRO A 43 -17.15 10.38 2.95
C PRO A 43 -18.56 10.96 3.14
N ARG A 44 -19.36 10.87 2.08
CA ARG A 44 -20.77 11.25 2.10
C ARG A 44 -21.64 10.06 2.51
N TYR A 45 -22.58 10.31 3.41
CA TYR A 45 -23.47 9.29 3.97
C TYR A 45 -24.92 9.39 3.46
N ASP A 46 -25.23 10.46 2.72
CA ASP A 46 -26.57 10.85 2.26
C ASP A 46 -26.64 10.93 0.73
N GLY A 47 -26.37 9.79 0.07
CA GLY A 47 -26.48 9.66 -1.38
C GLY A 47 -27.94 9.80 -1.88
N ASN A 48 -28.11 10.30 -3.11
CA ASN A 48 -29.41 10.44 -3.76
C ASN A 48 -29.81 9.22 -4.63
N VAL A 49 -28.99 8.17 -4.63
CA VAL A 49 -29.22 6.93 -5.37
C VAL A 49 -29.69 5.86 -4.37
N SER A 50 -30.86 5.28 -4.61
CA SER A 50 -31.35 4.16 -3.79
C SER A 50 -30.55 2.88 -4.08
N ILE A 51 -30.51 1.97 -3.11
CA ILE A 51 -29.82 0.69 -3.24
C ILE A 51 -30.44 -0.14 -4.38
N GLU A 52 -31.78 -0.16 -4.49
CA GLU A 52 -32.51 -0.89 -5.53
C GLU A 52 -32.14 -0.38 -6.92
N TYR A 53 -32.04 0.94 -7.08
CA TYR A 53 -31.64 1.54 -8.35
C TYR A 53 -30.19 1.19 -8.68
N ALA A 54 -29.27 1.32 -7.72
CA ALA A 54 -27.86 0.97 -7.91
C ALA A 54 -27.70 -0.49 -8.36
N LEU A 55 -28.42 -1.42 -7.72
CA LEU A 55 -28.42 -2.85 -8.09
C LEU A 55 -28.98 -3.08 -9.50
N LYS A 56 -30.06 -2.39 -9.87
CA LYS A 56 -30.69 -2.50 -11.20
C LYS A 56 -29.74 -2.08 -12.32
N VAL A 57 -29.03 -0.97 -12.15
CA VAL A 57 -28.20 -0.37 -13.22
C VAL A 57 -26.74 -0.81 -13.21
N ARG A 58 -26.27 -1.47 -12.15
CA ARG A 58 -24.87 -1.92 -12.02
C ARG A 58 -24.45 -2.78 -13.23
N ARG A 59 -23.36 -2.39 -13.89
CA ARG A 59 -22.69 -3.15 -14.94
C ARG A 59 -21.18 -3.11 -14.72
N SER A 60 -20.46 -4.07 -15.30
CA SER A 60 -18.99 -4.04 -15.34
C SER A 60 -18.59 -3.18 -16.54
N ILE A 61 -17.90 -2.08 -16.29
CA ILE A 61 -17.41 -1.15 -17.30
C ILE A 61 -15.90 -1.34 -17.45
N ARG A 62 -15.43 -1.46 -18.68
CA ARG A 62 -14.03 -1.72 -19.04
C ARG A 62 -13.47 -0.72 -20.05
N GLU A 63 -14.27 0.27 -20.43
CA GLU A 63 -13.85 1.40 -21.25
C GLU A 63 -14.04 2.65 -20.39
N TYR A 64 -12.99 3.44 -20.22
CA TYR A 64 -12.96 4.58 -19.31
C TYR A 64 -12.78 5.89 -20.06
N GLU A 65 -13.32 6.97 -19.51
CA GLU A 65 -12.98 8.31 -19.99
C GLU A 65 -11.53 8.64 -19.62
N ASP A 66 -10.81 9.32 -20.51
CA ASP A 66 -9.49 9.87 -20.23
C ASP A 66 -9.61 11.16 -19.39
N LYS A 67 -10.11 11.00 -18.16
CA LYS A 67 -10.28 12.07 -17.17
C LYS A 67 -9.84 11.59 -15.79
N PRO A 68 -9.13 12.44 -15.03
CA PRO A 68 -8.77 12.10 -13.67
C PRO A 68 -10.02 11.99 -12.79
N LEU A 69 -9.94 11.12 -11.77
CA LEU A 69 -10.89 11.11 -10.68
C LEU A 69 -10.59 12.25 -9.70
N LYS A 70 -11.63 12.78 -9.07
CA LYS A 70 -11.46 13.62 -7.89
C LYS A 70 -11.03 12.77 -6.69
N LEU A 71 -10.25 13.36 -5.78
CA LEU A 71 -9.87 12.69 -4.52
C LEU A 71 -11.10 12.26 -3.70
N GLU A 72 -12.21 13.00 -3.80
CA GLU A 72 -13.51 12.65 -3.19
C GLU A 72 -14.04 11.29 -3.68
N HIS A 73 -13.87 10.95 -4.96
CA HIS A 73 -14.29 9.66 -5.50
C HIS A 73 -13.46 8.52 -4.91
N VAL A 74 -12.14 8.71 -4.82
CA VAL A 74 -11.22 7.74 -4.20
C VAL A 74 -11.55 7.55 -2.73
N SER A 75 -11.80 8.65 -2.01
CA SER A 75 -12.23 8.62 -0.61
C SER A 75 -13.52 7.81 -0.43
N GLN A 76 -14.54 8.10 -1.24
CA GLN A 76 -15.83 7.44 -1.14
C GLN A 76 -15.71 5.94 -1.41
N LEU A 77 -14.90 5.54 -2.41
CA LEU A 77 -14.66 4.13 -2.74
C LEU A 77 -13.89 3.40 -1.63
N ALA A 78 -12.85 4.02 -1.08
CA ALA A 78 -12.08 3.46 0.03
C ALA A 78 -12.94 3.27 1.29
N TRP A 79 -13.74 4.28 1.62
CA TRP A 79 -14.69 4.19 2.73
C TRP A 79 -15.78 3.14 2.47
N ALA A 80 -16.37 3.10 1.27
CA ALA A 80 -17.38 2.09 0.94
C ALA A 80 -16.83 0.66 1.06
N GLY A 81 -15.55 0.44 0.69
CA GLY A 81 -14.91 -0.86 0.79
C GLY A 81 -14.60 -1.31 2.21
N GLN A 82 -13.94 -0.49 3.02
CA GLN A 82 -13.44 -0.89 4.36
C GLN A 82 -13.50 0.24 5.42
N GLY A 83 -14.25 1.32 5.17
CA GLY A 83 -14.30 2.49 6.06
C GLY A 83 -14.99 2.22 7.40
N ILE A 84 -14.64 2.99 8.43
CA ILE A 84 -15.20 2.82 9.78
C ILE A 84 -16.62 3.40 9.86
N THR A 85 -17.56 2.60 10.35
CA THR A 85 -18.98 2.96 10.59
C THR A 85 -19.28 3.14 12.07
N ASP A 86 -18.54 2.46 12.95
CA ASP A 86 -18.61 2.64 14.41
C ASP A 86 -17.19 2.75 14.98
N LYS A 87 -16.83 3.93 15.49
CA LYS A 87 -15.50 4.20 16.05
C LYS A 87 -15.23 3.48 17.37
N ARG A 88 -16.26 3.17 18.16
CA ARG A 88 -16.12 2.51 19.46
C ARG A 88 -15.68 1.07 19.29
N TYR A 89 -16.30 0.36 18.35
CA TYR A 89 -16.00 -1.05 18.07
C TYR A 89 -15.05 -1.26 16.90
N GLY A 90 -14.81 -0.21 16.10
CA GLY A 90 -14.02 -0.30 14.88
C GLY A 90 -14.74 -1.08 13.77
N PHE A 91 -16.07 -1.08 13.78
CA PHE A 91 -16.83 -1.74 12.72
C PHE A 91 -16.63 -1.03 11.40
N ARG A 92 -16.62 -1.82 10.33
CA ARG A 92 -16.41 -1.37 8.96
C ARG A 92 -17.69 -1.43 8.14
N THR A 93 -17.68 -0.80 6.97
CA THR A 93 -18.75 -0.90 5.97
C THR A 93 -18.96 -2.32 5.49
N ALA A 94 -17.87 -3.08 5.28
CA ALA A 94 -17.93 -4.51 5.01
C ALA A 94 -18.13 -5.32 6.31
N PRO A 95 -19.01 -6.33 6.32
CA PRO A 95 -19.08 -7.28 7.43
C PRO A 95 -17.84 -8.16 7.45
N SER A 96 -17.44 -8.64 8.63
CA SER A 96 -16.30 -9.56 8.78
C SER A 96 -16.58 -10.62 9.84
N ALA A 97 -16.11 -11.85 9.59
CA ALA A 97 -16.26 -12.95 10.54
C ALA A 97 -15.61 -12.59 11.88
N GLY A 98 -16.45 -12.46 12.91
CA GLY A 98 -16.02 -12.10 14.25
C GLY A 98 -15.36 -10.73 14.37
N ALA A 99 -15.64 -9.81 13.44
CA ALA A 99 -15.01 -8.48 13.34
C ALA A 99 -13.47 -8.54 13.29
N THR A 100 -12.92 -9.55 12.60
CA THR A 100 -11.46 -9.75 12.50
C THR A 100 -10.80 -8.90 11.42
N TYR A 101 -11.57 -8.49 10.41
CA TYR A 101 -11.17 -7.59 9.32
C TYR A 101 -9.78 -7.94 8.73
N PRO A 102 -9.65 -9.13 8.11
CA PRO A 102 -8.41 -9.57 7.48
C PRO A 102 -8.05 -8.75 6.24
N LEU A 103 -9.04 -8.14 5.58
CA LEU A 103 -8.81 -7.47 4.30
C LEU A 103 -8.19 -6.08 4.46
N GLU A 104 -7.23 -5.81 3.59
CA GLU A 104 -6.52 -4.54 3.45
C GLU A 104 -6.68 -4.03 2.02
N ILE A 105 -6.99 -2.73 1.89
CA ILE A 105 -7.16 -2.06 0.60
C ILE A 105 -5.88 -1.33 0.24
N TYR A 106 -5.35 -1.63 -0.94
CA TYR A 106 -4.33 -0.83 -1.61
C TYR A 106 -4.93 -0.18 -2.85
N ILE A 107 -4.57 1.08 -3.10
CA ILE A 107 -5.01 1.85 -4.26
C ILE A 107 -3.77 2.13 -5.10
N VAL A 108 -3.73 1.55 -6.29
CA VAL A 108 -2.72 1.84 -7.31
C VAL A 108 -3.23 2.98 -8.16
N VAL A 109 -2.58 4.13 -8.07
CA VAL A 109 -2.92 5.36 -8.78
C VAL A 109 -2.03 5.49 -10.00
N LYS A 110 -2.66 5.56 -11.18
CA LYS A 110 -1.98 5.81 -12.45
C LYS A 110 -1.51 7.26 -12.53
N LYS A 111 -0.50 7.55 -13.35
CA LYS A 111 -0.10 8.93 -13.64
C LYS A 111 -1.28 9.74 -14.15
N ASN A 112 -1.49 10.91 -13.54
CA ASN A 112 -2.65 11.78 -13.80
C ASN A 112 -4.01 11.10 -13.61
N GLY A 113 -4.09 9.98 -12.88
CA GLY A 113 -5.35 9.26 -12.64
C GLY A 113 -6.23 9.93 -11.60
N VAL A 114 -5.66 10.70 -10.67
CA VAL A 114 -6.39 11.36 -9.59
C VAL A 114 -5.92 12.80 -9.43
N GLU A 115 -6.86 13.75 -9.37
CA GLU A 115 -6.56 15.16 -9.13
C GLU A 115 -5.94 15.34 -7.74
N GLY A 116 -4.75 15.96 -7.69
CA GLY A 116 -4.07 16.28 -6.44
C GLY A 116 -3.42 15.09 -5.72
N LEU A 117 -3.34 13.92 -6.36
CA LEU A 117 -2.66 12.74 -5.83
C LEU A 117 -1.70 12.18 -6.87
N SER A 118 -0.43 12.03 -6.51
CA SER A 118 0.60 11.50 -7.41
C SER A 118 0.41 10.01 -7.69
N GLU A 119 1.02 9.52 -8.76
CA GLU A 119 1.09 8.10 -9.06
C GLU A 119 1.84 7.31 -7.98
N GLY A 120 1.29 6.15 -7.63
CA GLY A 120 1.86 5.31 -6.60
C GLY A 120 0.92 4.22 -6.12
N ILE A 121 1.45 3.39 -5.24
CA ILE A 121 0.69 2.40 -4.48
C ILE A 121 0.48 2.97 -3.08
N TYR A 122 -0.78 3.10 -2.70
CA TYR A 122 -1.21 3.64 -1.42
C TYR A 122 -1.93 2.58 -0.60
N HIS A 123 -1.63 2.48 0.70
CA HIS A 123 -2.38 1.67 1.65
C HIS A 123 -3.47 2.52 2.30
N TYR A 124 -4.72 2.06 2.27
CA TYR A 124 -5.80 2.74 2.96
C TYR A 124 -5.78 2.41 4.45
N LEU A 125 -5.75 3.45 5.28
CA LEU A 125 -5.80 3.39 6.74
C LEU A 125 -7.23 3.74 7.21
N PRO A 126 -8.09 2.76 7.56
CA PRO A 126 -9.51 3.03 7.79
C PRO A 126 -9.80 3.86 9.03
N ARG A 127 -8.96 3.75 10.08
CA ARG A 127 -9.18 4.44 11.37
C ARG A 127 -8.92 5.94 11.25
N GLU A 128 -7.84 6.29 10.56
CA GLU A 128 -7.42 7.67 10.31
C GLU A 128 -8.13 8.26 9.09
N HIS A 129 -8.71 7.42 8.24
CA HIS A 129 -9.27 7.79 6.95
C HIS A 129 -8.24 8.52 6.06
N MET A 130 -7.12 7.81 5.81
CA MET A 130 -5.97 8.35 5.06
C MET A 130 -5.44 7.31 4.09
N LEU A 131 -4.64 7.79 3.13
CA LEU A 131 -3.79 6.98 2.27
C LEU A 131 -2.35 7.09 2.73
N GLU A 132 -1.66 5.97 2.94
CA GLU A 132 -0.23 5.92 3.23
C GLU A 132 0.52 5.48 1.96
N LEU A 133 1.45 6.30 1.47
CA LEU A 133 2.24 5.99 0.28
C LEU A 133 3.20 4.83 0.59
N VAL A 134 2.99 3.69 -0.06
CA VAL A 134 3.84 2.50 0.06
C VAL A 134 4.98 2.56 -0.94
N LYS A 135 4.67 2.95 -2.18
CA LYS A 135 5.63 2.97 -3.30
C LYS A 135 5.25 4.02 -4.33
N LYS A 136 6.14 4.98 -4.61
CA LYS A 136 5.94 6.00 -5.65
C LYS A 136 6.16 5.43 -7.05
N GLY A 137 5.42 5.93 -8.03
CA GLY A 137 5.58 5.60 -9.45
C GLY A 137 4.30 5.06 -10.08
N ASP A 138 4.25 5.08 -11.41
CA ASP A 138 3.16 4.49 -12.17
C ASP A 138 3.44 3.00 -12.36
N TYR A 139 2.56 2.15 -11.81
CA TYR A 139 2.65 0.68 -11.88
C TYR A 139 1.53 0.07 -12.73
N SER A 140 0.85 0.88 -13.55
CA SER A 140 -0.33 0.43 -14.31
C SER A 140 0.02 -0.70 -15.28
N ARG A 141 1.21 -0.66 -15.88
CA ARG A 141 1.66 -1.68 -16.83
C ARG A 141 2.01 -2.99 -16.13
N GLU A 142 2.75 -2.92 -15.03
CA GLU A 142 3.11 -4.08 -14.22
C GLU A 142 1.89 -4.75 -13.61
N LEU A 143 0.89 -3.95 -13.20
CA LEU A 143 -0.37 -4.48 -12.69
C LEU A 143 -1.19 -5.13 -13.81
N MET A 144 -1.23 -4.54 -15.00
CA MET A 144 -1.89 -5.13 -16.17
C MET A 144 -1.28 -6.49 -16.54
N ASP A 145 0.05 -6.59 -16.60
CA ASP A 145 0.79 -7.83 -16.83
C ASP A 145 0.45 -8.89 -15.76
N ALA A 146 0.49 -8.51 -14.47
CA ALA A 146 0.09 -9.39 -13.37
C ALA A 146 -1.40 -9.82 -13.43
N CYS A 147 -2.23 -9.08 -14.16
CA CYS A 147 -3.64 -9.37 -14.41
C CYS A 147 -3.88 -10.02 -15.79
N LEU A 148 -2.91 -10.75 -16.34
CA LEU A 148 -3.05 -11.47 -17.62
C LEU A 148 -3.34 -10.54 -18.80
N ASP A 149 -2.63 -9.41 -18.85
CA ASP A 149 -2.70 -8.40 -19.93
C ASP A 149 -4.10 -7.81 -20.16
N GLN A 150 -4.92 -7.72 -19.12
CA GLN A 150 -6.23 -7.07 -19.20
C GLN A 150 -6.08 -5.55 -19.38
N GLU A 151 -6.24 -5.05 -20.61
CA GLU A 151 -6.01 -3.64 -20.98
C GLU A 151 -6.68 -2.63 -20.05
N TRP A 152 -7.94 -2.87 -19.67
CA TRP A 152 -8.67 -2.00 -18.74
C TRP A 152 -7.99 -1.81 -17.38
N VAL A 153 -7.19 -2.78 -16.91
CA VAL A 153 -6.40 -2.63 -15.68
C VAL A 153 -5.32 -1.57 -15.86
N GLY A 154 -4.63 -1.55 -17.01
CA GLY A 154 -3.60 -0.56 -17.32
C GLY A 154 -4.18 0.81 -17.70
N GLU A 155 -5.42 0.84 -18.19
CA GLU A 155 -6.11 2.08 -18.55
C GLU A 155 -6.73 2.80 -17.37
N ALA A 156 -7.19 2.07 -16.35
CA ALA A 156 -7.89 2.61 -15.20
C ALA A 156 -7.12 3.72 -14.47
N ALA A 157 -7.84 4.78 -14.09
CA ALA A 157 -7.31 5.88 -13.27
C ALA A 157 -6.77 5.38 -11.92
N ILE A 158 -7.48 4.44 -11.31
CA ILE A 158 -7.05 3.72 -10.12
C ILE A 158 -7.39 2.23 -10.24
N ASN A 159 -6.60 1.39 -9.59
CA ASN A 159 -6.95 0.00 -9.32
C ASN A 159 -7.02 -0.23 -7.81
N ILE A 160 -8.10 -0.85 -7.33
CA ILE A 160 -8.26 -1.24 -5.94
C ILE A 160 -7.80 -2.70 -5.80
N VAL A 161 -6.67 -2.89 -5.13
CA VAL A 161 -6.06 -4.19 -4.87
C VAL A 161 -6.39 -4.61 -3.45
N VAL A 162 -7.16 -5.68 -3.32
CA VAL A 162 -7.53 -6.25 -2.03
C VAL A 162 -6.51 -7.33 -1.65
N THR A 163 -5.95 -7.21 -0.46
CA THR A 163 -5.03 -8.19 0.12
C THR A 163 -5.58 -8.68 1.47
N ALA A 164 -5.03 -9.76 2.02
CA ALA A 164 -5.50 -10.33 3.27
C ALA A 164 -4.35 -10.66 4.23
N ILE A 165 -4.55 -10.32 5.50
CA ILE A 165 -3.73 -10.79 6.62
C ILE A 165 -4.49 -11.95 7.27
N TYR A 166 -4.24 -13.16 6.78
CA TYR A 166 -4.98 -14.37 7.14
C TYR A 166 -4.99 -14.62 8.65
N GLU A 167 -3.88 -14.33 9.33
CA GLU A 167 -3.67 -14.53 10.76
C GLU A 167 -4.76 -13.88 11.62
N ARG A 168 -5.31 -12.73 11.18
CA ARG A 168 -6.36 -12.03 11.92
C ARG A 168 -7.62 -12.88 12.09
N THR A 169 -7.98 -13.64 11.07
CA THR A 169 -9.17 -14.50 11.07
C THR A 169 -8.83 -15.93 11.48
N THR A 170 -7.69 -16.47 11.04
CA THR A 170 -7.30 -17.86 11.36
C THR A 170 -6.93 -18.03 12.82
N TYR A 171 -6.45 -17.00 13.52
CA TYR A 171 -6.26 -17.05 14.97
C TYR A 171 -7.54 -17.49 15.71
N ARG A 172 -8.71 -17.07 15.23
CA ARG A 172 -10.00 -17.37 15.85
C ARG A 172 -10.71 -18.59 15.25
N TYR A 173 -10.53 -18.82 13.95
CA TYR A 173 -11.34 -19.80 13.20
C TYR A 173 -10.52 -20.91 12.54
N GLY A 174 -9.20 -20.94 12.74
CA GLY A 174 -8.28 -21.93 12.17
C GLY A 174 -8.47 -22.07 10.66
N ASP A 175 -8.59 -23.32 10.21
CA ASP A 175 -8.77 -23.64 8.80
C ASP A 175 -10.04 -23.04 8.19
N ARG A 176 -11.13 -22.88 8.95
CA ARG A 176 -12.33 -22.21 8.42
C ARG A 176 -12.05 -20.75 8.06
N GLY A 177 -11.21 -20.08 8.85
CA GLY A 177 -10.70 -18.75 8.51
C GLY A 177 -9.93 -18.77 7.20
N ARG A 178 -8.99 -19.73 7.09
CA ARG A 178 -8.04 -19.85 5.98
C ARG A 178 -8.69 -20.16 4.64
N ILE A 179 -9.62 -21.11 4.59
CA ILE A 179 -10.17 -21.62 3.33
C ILE A 179 -11.56 -21.05 2.98
N ARG A 180 -12.19 -20.30 3.88
CA ARG A 180 -13.57 -19.78 3.66
C ARG A 180 -13.70 -18.32 4.05
N TYR A 181 -13.56 -17.99 5.34
CA TYR A 181 -14.01 -16.68 5.83
C TYR A 181 -13.24 -15.51 5.22
N VAL A 182 -11.92 -15.64 5.04
CA VAL A 182 -11.11 -14.58 4.40
C VAL A 182 -11.50 -14.36 2.93
N HIS A 183 -11.92 -15.41 2.22
CA HIS A 183 -12.26 -15.33 0.79
C HIS A 183 -13.70 -14.91 0.50
N MET A 184 -14.60 -15.03 1.48
CA MET A 184 -16.01 -14.61 1.34
C MET A 184 -16.24 -13.15 1.75
N GLU A 185 -15.32 -12.59 2.52
CA GLU A 185 -15.26 -11.16 2.81
C GLU A 185 -14.85 -10.37 1.57
#